data_AF-A0A958RRF5-F1
#
_entry.id   AF-A0A958RRF5-F1
#
_cell.length_a   1.000
_cell.length_b   1.000
_cell.length_c   1.000
_cell.angle_alpha   90.00
_cell.angle_beta   90.00
_cell.angle_gamma   90.00
#
_symmetry.space_group_name_H-M   'P 1'
#
loop_
_entity.id
_entity.type
_entity.pdbx_description
1 polymer ?
#
loop_
_entity_poly.entity_id
_entity_poly.type
_entity_poly.pdbx_seq_one_letter_code
_entity_poly.pdbx_strand_id
1 'polypeptide(L)'
;MQNNIKELKRGELLFKEGDPIEKVYFVQSGRLSLFVERNGKKMEVDLVNASQTAGEQGVLGVNKQPYSAEAQVPTKVLEIPINVLKSLQESSPTLLKLLIKSTIEGLKTTRQKIRNYKLEHDDASPCPQMLIPKIFCIYPILAQHLGKKNEDGTIVLPWQTLKTYSTRMFLESPQRIQSGLELLKKLGYLELTTIINEDEEEELNDIIFKEVQTIEDFAEFYQYYLYKPGRSEVIYVDEMAFKIIKVLVGMSINAEVNHKGAAVINYEDVIKEVKAKTKIDIKNTHWDLLEKKGLLVQRKQQGEILKLLFDKGEFIKTAVFWAFINEINQWNEKGYIDFSVKEEKVDNDGPGSCPECGGEIQASQKFCHHCGHNLVAA
;
A
#
# COMPACT_ATOMS: atom_id res chain seq x y z
N MET A 1 10.70 -6.05 53.31
CA MET A 1 10.61 -6.30 51.86
C MET A 1 11.97 -5.92 51.27
N GLN A 2 12.72 -6.89 50.76
CA GLN A 2 13.97 -6.61 50.04
C GLN A 2 13.66 -5.75 48.81
N ASN A 3 14.58 -4.84 48.49
CA ASN A 3 14.39 -3.77 47.51
C ASN A 3 14.42 -4.35 46.07
N ASN A 4 13.29 -4.87 45.60
CA ASN A 4 13.15 -5.48 44.26
C ASN A 4 12.91 -4.42 43.17
N ILE A 5 13.67 -3.32 43.19
CA ILE A 5 13.56 -2.25 42.20
C ILE A 5 14.56 -2.53 41.08
N LYS A 6 14.06 -2.56 39.83
CA LYS A 6 14.88 -2.61 38.63
C LYS A 6 14.80 -1.27 37.91
N GLU A 7 15.96 -0.69 37.62
CA GLU A 7 16.09 0.55 36.86
C GLU A 7 16.52 0.21 35.43
N LEU A 8 15.83 0.79 34.45
CA LEU A 8 16.05 0.58 33.02
C LEU A 8 16.43 1.92 32.38
N LYS A 9 17.42 1.89 31.50
CA LYS A 9 17.72 3.01 30.61
C LYS A 9 16.77 3.00 29.41
N ARG A 10 16.65 4.15 28.72
CA ARG A 10 15.92 4.21 27.44
C ARG A 10 16.51 3.19 26.45
N GLY A 11 15.65 2.42 25.80
CA GLY A 11 15.99 1.35 24.87
C GLY A 11 16.30 0.00 25.53
N GLU A 12 16.30 -0.10 26.87
CA GLU A 12 16.59 -1.35 27.56
C GLU A 12 15.35 -2.25 27.66
N LEU A 13 15.53 -3.53 27.36
CA LEU A 13 14.47 -4.53 27.42
C LEU A 13 14.25 -5.01 28.86
N LEU A 14 12.99 -5.02 29.28
CA LEU A 14 12.57 -5.63 30.54
C LEU A 14 12.41 -7.15 30.41
N PHE A 15 11.75 -7.60 29.34
CA PHE A 15 11.58 -9.01 28.93
C PHE A 15 11.26 -9.09 27.43
N LYS A 16 11.37 -10.28 26.84
CA LYS A 16 11.07 -10.56 25.44
C LYS A 16 9.80 -11.41 25.27
N GLU A 17 9.16 -11.29 24.10
CA GLU A 17 8.10 -12.21 23.67
C GLU A 17 8.63 -13.67 23.75
N GLY A 18 7.87 -14.54 24.41
CA GLY A 18 8.18 -15.95 24.62
C GLY A 18 8.87 -16.27 25.95
N ASP A 19 9.42 -15.28 26.65
CA ASP A 19 10.08 -15.46 27.95
C ASP A 19 9.08 -16.01 29.00
N PRO A 20 9.53 -16.84 29.96
CA PRO A 20 8.67 -17.30 31.04
C PRO A 20 8.20 -16.13 31.92
N ILE A 21 6.93 -16.15 32.34
CA ILE A 21 6.41 -15.17 33.29
C ILE A 21 6.69 -15.63 34.72
N GLU A 22 7.79 -15.14 35.29
CA GLU A 22 8.17 -15.41 36.68
C GLU A 22 7.82 -14.25 37.62
N LYS A 23 7.69 -13.05 37.06
CA LYS A 23 7.50 -11.79 37.79
C LYS A 23 6.48 -10.90 37.08
N VAL A 24 5.77 -10.11 37.87
CA VAL A 24 4.95 -8.98 37.40
C VAL A 24 5.69 -7.70 37.77
N TYR A 25 5.61 -6.70 36.89
CA TYR A 25 6.35 -5.46 37.02
C TYR A 25 5.39 -4.31 37.25
N PHE A 26 5.53 -3.60 38.36
CA PHE A 26 4.78 -2.38 38.64
C PHE A 26 5.65 -1.16 38.33
N VAL A 27 5.23 -0.32 37.38
CA VAL A 27 6.02 0.84 36.95
C VAL A 27 5.89 1.96 37.98
N GLN A 28 6.98 2.27 38.68
CA GLN A 28 7.01 3.36 39.67
C GLN A 28 7.19 4.72 39.00
N SER A 29 8.04 4.79 37.97
CA SER A 29 8.28 6.01 37.18
C SER A 29 8.76 5.64 35.78
N GLY A 30 8.44 6.47 34.78
CA GLY A 30 8.83 6.24 33.39
C GLY A 30 7.72 5.61 32.54
N ARG A 31 8.11 4.90 31.47
CA ARG A 31 7.19 4.30 30.50
C ARG A 31 7.84 3.12 29.77
N LEU A 32 7.11 2.02 29.67
CA LEU A 32 7.45 0.87 28.84
C LEU A 32 6.58 0.83 27.58
N SER A 33 7.16 0.44 26.46
CA SER A 33 6.46 0.04 25.24
C SER A 33 6.35 -1.47 25.21
N LEU A 34 5.13 -1.98 25.08
CA LEU A 34 4.87 -3.39 24.78
C LEU A 34 4.81 -3.56 23.28
N PHE A 35 5.59 -4.45 22.70
CA PHE A 35 5.65 -4.63 21.24
C PHE A 35 5.83 -6.10 20.84
N VAL A 36 5.50 -6.40 19.58
CA VAL A 36 5.91 -7.64 18.91
C VAL A 36 6.86 -7.30 17.79
N GLU A 37 7.83 -8.18 17.53
CA GLU A 37 8.79 -7.98 16.44
C GLU A 37 8.51 -9.00 15.34
N ARG A 38 8.31 -8.51 14.11
CA ARG A 38 8.09 -9.34 12.92
C ARG A 38 8.90 -8.73 11.77
N ASN A 39 9.64 -9.55 11.02
CA ASN A 39 10.48 -9.11 9.90
C ASN A 39 11.43 -7.93 10.25
N GLY A 40 11.95 -7.91 11.49
CA GLY A 40 12.84 -6.84 11.98
C GLY A 40 12.15 -5.50 12.30
N LYS A 41 10.82 -5.39 12.16
CA LYS A 41 10.05 -4.21 12.58
C LYS A 41 9.36 -4.45 13.92
N LYS A 42 9.48 -3.48 14.84
CA LYS A 42 8.78 -3.47 16.13
C LYS A 42 7.40 -2.84 15.95
N MET A 43 6.36 -3.61 16.23
CA MET A 43 4.98 -3.13 16.26
C MET A 43 4.56 -2.95 17.72
N GLU A 44 4.49 -1.69 18.17
CA GLU A 44 3.99 -1.36 19.50
C GLU A 44 2.51 -1.76 19.64
N VAL A 45 2.17 -2.47 20.70
CA VAL A 45 0.81 -2.95 21.01
C VAL A 45 0.17 -2.08 22.10
N ASP A 46 0.96 -1.62 23.08
CA ASP A 46 0.46 -0.84 24.21
C ASP A 46 1.61 -0.07 24.90
N LEU A 47 1.25 0.96 25.67
CA LEU A 47 2.19 1.74 26.49
C LEU A 47 1.83 1.58 27.98
N VAL A 48 2.78 1.08 28.76
CA VAL A 48 2.64 0.93 30.22
C VAL A 48 3.33 2.09 30.92
N ASN A 49 2.54 2.97 31.51
CA ASN A 49 2.97 4.18 32.20
C ASN A 49 3.20 3.94 33.70
N ALA A 50 3.71 4.95 34.39
CA ALA A 50 3.75 4.96 35.85
C ALA A 50 2.39 4.61 36.47
N SER A 51 2.41 3.87 37.58
CA SER A 51 1.26 3.30 38.27
C SER A 51 0.51 2.19 37.52
N GLN A 52 1.04 1.70 36.40
CA GLN A 52 0.50 0.54 35.68
C GLN A 52 1.40 -0.69 35.83
N THR A 53 0.89 -1.85 35.38
CA THR A 53 1.58 -3.13 35.48
C THR A 53 1.86 -3.74 34.11
N ALA A 54 2.92 -4.54 34.04
CA ALA A 54 3.25 -5.39 32.91
C ALA A 54 3.49 -6.84 33.39
N GLY A 55 3.02 -7.81 32.62
CA GLY A 55 3.13 -9.25 32.95
C GLY A 55 2.02 -9.78 33.85
N GLU A 56 1.02 -8.96 34.17
CA GLU A 56 -0.09 -9.26 35.08
C GLU A 56 -0.93 -10.47 34.66
N GLN A 57 -0.98 -10.79 33.37
CA GLN A 57 -1.62 -12.00 32.84
C GLN A 57 -1.08 -13.31 33.41
N GLY A 58 0.15 -13.32 33.93
CA GLY A 58 0.70 -14.52 34.58
C GLY A 58 -0.05 -14.89 35.86
N VAL A 59 -0.68 -13.90 36.52
CA VAL A 59 -1.57 -14.14 37.67
C VAL A 59 -2.73 -15.06 37.27
N LEU A 60 -3.21 -14.99 36.01
CA LEU A 60 -4.26 -15.85 35.47
C LEU A 60 -3.75 -17.17 34.85
N GLY A 61 -2.48 -17.53 35.05
CA GLY A 61 -1.91 -18.79 34.59
C GLY A 61 -1.31 -18.76 33.17
N VAL A 62 -1.12 -17.58 32.58
CA VAL A 62 -0.31 -17.42 31.36
C VAL A 62 1.16 -17.62 31.71
N ASN A 63 1.83 -18.55 31.03
CA ASN A 63 3.20 -18.95 31.39
C ASN A 63 4.29 -18.26 30.58
N LYS A 64 3.96 -17.65 29.44
CA LYS A 64 4.92 -16.97 28.55
C LYS A 64 4.48 -15.55 28.22
N GLN A 65 5.44 -14.63 28.12
CA GLN A 65 5.19 -13.26 27.71
C GLN A 65 4.69 -13.24 26.25
N PRO A 66 3.50 -12.70 25.96
CA PRO A 66 2.97 -12.57 24.60
C PRO A 66 3.54 -11.37 23.84
N TYR A 67 4.27 -10.49 24.53
CA TYR A 67 4.87 -9.25 24.02
C TYR A 67 6.28 -9.08 24.60
N SER A 68 7.14 -8.35 23.90
CA SER A 68 8.36 -7.78 24.46
C SER A 68 8.05 -6.46 25.18
N ALA A 69 8.85 -6.07 26.17
CA ALA A 69 8.71 -4.80 26.87
C ALA A 69 10.05 -4.04 26.87
N GLU A 70 10.04 -2.79 26.41
CA GLU A 70 11.22 -1.91 26.33
C GLU A 70 10.96 -0.55 26.98
N ALA A 71 11.93 -0.03 27.73
CA ALA A 71 11.83 1.30 28.31
C ALA A 71 11.97 2.41 27.25
N GLN A 72 10.95 3.26 27.12
CA GLN A 72 10.96 4.39 26.17
C GLN A 72 11.67 5.63 26.75
N VAL A 73 11.75 5.69 28.07
CA VAL A 73 12.46 6.71 28.86
C VAL A 73 13.12 6.00 30.05
N PRO A 74 14.05 6.63 30.80
CA PRO A 74 14.54 6.06 32.06
C PRO A 74 13.36 5.63 32.96
N THR A 75 13.29 4.34 33.28
CA THR A 75 12.10 3.71 33.89
C THR A 75 12.50 2.90 35.11
N LYS A 76 11.75 3.05 36.20
CA LYS A 76 11.92 2.24 37.43
C LYS A 76 10.71 1.35 37.61
N VAL A 77 10.96 0.07 37.80
CA VAL A 77 9.91 -0.93 38.03
C VAL A 77 10.15 -1.68 39.34
N LEU A 78 9.08 -1.95 40.06
CA LEU A 78 9.08 -2.88 41.18
C LEU A 78 8.78 -4.29 40.64
N GLU A 79 9.71 -5.21 40.86
CA GLU A 79 9.54 -6.61 40.49
C GLU A 79 8.81 -7.39 41.60
N ILE A 80 7.68 -7.99 41.25
CA ILE A 80 6.86 -8.77 42.18
C ILE A 80 6.82 -10.23 41.71
N PRO A 81 7.35 -11.19 42.49
CA PRO A 81 7.28 -12.61 42.14
C PRO A 81 5.83 -13.08 41.95
N ILE A 82 5.60 -13.87 40.91
CA ILE A 82 4.24 -14.29 40.52
C ILE A 82 3.55 -15.17 41.57
N ASN A 83 4.32 -15.99 42.28
CA ASN A 83 3.84 -16.81 43.38
C ASN A 83 3.27 -15.96 44.52
N VAL A 84 3.92 -14.84 44.85
CA VAL A 84 3.44 -13.89 45.87
C VAL A 84 2.07 -13.31 45.45
N LEU A 85 1.93 -12.89 44.19
CA LEU A 85 0.67 -12.35 43.69
C LEU A 85 -0.44 -13.40 43.64
N LYS A 86 -0.13 -14.64 43.25
CA LYS A 86 -1.09 -15.75 43.26
C LYS A 86 -1.57 -16.06 44.68
N SER A 87 -0.68 -16.15 45.66
CA SER A 87 -1.07 -16.35 47.06
C SER A 87 -1.94 -15.20 47.59
N LEU A 88 -1.61 -13.95 47.23
CA LEU A 88 -2.44 -12.79 47.58
C LEU A 88 -3.83 -12.86 46.93
N GLN A 89 -3.90 -13.21 45.64
CA GLN A 89 -5.16 -13.42 44.94
C GLN A 89 -5.99 -14.54 45.57
N GLU A 90 -5.37 -15.66 45.94
CA GLU A 90 -6.03 -16.80 46.58
C GLU A 90 -6.57 -16.46 47.97
N SER A 91 -5.87 -15.63 48.74
CA SER A 91 -6.31 -15.15 50.06
C SER A 91 -7.34 -14.02 50.02
N SER A 92 -7.56 -13.40 48.85
CA SER A 92 -8.46 -12.25 48.70
C SER A 92 -9.95 -12.63 48.80
N PRO A 93 -10.84 -11.70 49.21
CA PRO A 93 -12.29 -11.93 49.15
C PRO A 93 -12.77 -12.26 47.73
N THR A 94 -13.79 -13.11 47.61
CA THR A 94 -14.30 -13.61 46.33
C THR A 94 -14.61 -12.50 45.32
N LEU A 95 -15.25 -11.41 45.77
CA LEU A 95 -15.56 -10.26 44.91
C LEU A 95 -14.29 -9.63 44.32
N LEU A 96 -13.24 -9.46 45.12
CA LEU A 96 -11.97 -8.90 44.67
C LEU A 96 -11.28 -9.82 43.66
N LYS A 97 -11.33 -11.15 43.86
CA LYS A 97 -10.82 -12.12 42.87
C LYS A 97 -11.51 -11.99 41.52
N LEU A 98 -12.84 -11.83 41.52
CA LEU A 98 -13.62 -11.65 40.30
C LEU A 98 -13.28 -10.35 39.58
N LEU A 99 -13.11 -9.25 40.32
CA LEU A 99 -12.70 -7.97 39.76
C LEU A 99 -11.30 -8.04 39.13
N ILE A 100 -10.32 -8.62 39.85
CA ILE A 100 -8.95 -8.82 39.32
C ILE A 100 -8.97 -9.69 38.06
N LYS A 101 -9.73 -10.80 38.09
CA LYS A 101 -9.82 -11.69 36.93
C LYS A 101 -10.45 -11.00 35.72
N SER A 102 -11.55 -10.27 35.93
CA SER A 102 -12.26 -9.56 34.86
C SER A 102 -11.39 -8.47 34.22
N THR A 103 -10.67 -7.68 35.03
CA THR A 103 -9.82 -6.60 34.52
C THR A 103 -8.61 -7.14 33.77
N ILE A 104 -7.93 -8.16 34.29
CA ILE A 104 -6.77 -8.75 33.61
C ILE A 104 -7.20 -9.45 32.30
N GLU A 105 -8.32 -10.18 32.29
CA GLU A 105 -8.80 -10.82 31.05
C GLU A 105 -9.25 -9.79 30.01
N GLY A 106 -9.91 -8.70 30.44
CA GLY A 106 -10.28 -7.59 29.57
C GLY A 106 -9.06 -6.89 28.96
N LEU A 107 -8.01 -6.65 29.75
CA LEU A 107 -6.76 -6.06 29.29
C LEU A 107 -6.03 -6.97 28.29
N LYS A 108 -5.91 -8.26 28.62
CA LYS A 108 -5.33 -9.29 27.73
C LYS A 108 -6.09 -9.36 26.41
N THR A 109 -7.42 -9.44 26.46
CA THR A 109 -8.27 -9.51 25.26
C THR A 109 -8.13 -8.26 24.40
N THR A 110 -8.10 -7.07 25.02
CA THR A 110 -7.92 -5.80 24.32
C THR A 110 -6.55 -5.75 23.63
N ARG A 111 -5.46 -6.07 24.34
CA ARG A 111 -4.12 -6.13 23.76
C ARG A 111 -4.00 -7.17 22.64
N GLN A 112 -4.67 -8.31 22.76
CA GLN A 112 -4.70 -9.33 21.71
C GLN A 112 -5.45 -8.84 20.47
N LYS A 113 -6.59 -8.15 20.65
CA LYS A 113 -7.31 -7.52 19.53
C LYS A 113 -6.48 -6.44 18.84
N ILE A 114 -5.80 -5.58 19.60
CA ILE A 114 -4.89 -4.57 19.03
C ILE A 114 -3.75 -5.24 18.28
N ARG A 115 -3.13 -6.28 18.86
CA ARG A 115 -2.10 -7.07 18.18
C ARG A 115 -2.61 -7.66 16.88
N ASN A 116 -3.77 -8.31 16.87
CA ASN A 116 -4.33 -8.92 15.67
C ASN A 116 -4.68 -7.86 14.63
N TYR A 117 -5.33 -6.77 15.05
CA TYR A 117 -5.62 -5.64 14.18
C TYR A 117 -4.35 -5.10 13.51
N LYS A 118 -3.29 -4.87 14.29
CA LYS A 118 -1.99 -4.46 13.77
C LYS A 118 -1.34 -5.54 12.91
N LEU A 119 -1.47 -6.82 13.21
CA LEU A 119 -0.94 -7.88 12.33
C LEU A 119 -1.71 -7.99 11.01
N GLU A 120 -3.03 -7.73 11.02
CA GLU A 120 -3.90 -7.78 9.84
C GLU A 120 -3.83 -6.50 9.00
N HIS A 121 -3.51 -5.35 9.60
CA HIS A 121 -3.53 -4.03 8.95
C HIS A 121 -2.14 -3.37 8.83
N ASP A 122 -1.20 -3.72 9.72
CA ASP A 122 0.25 -3.49 9.57
C ASP A 122 0.91 -4.77 9.03
N ASP A 123 0.36 -5.30 7.93
CA ASP A 123 1.20 -5.99 6.95
C ASP A 123 2.46 -5.12 6.77
N ALA A 124 3.64 -5.70 6.91
CA ALA A 124 4.92 -4.98 7.05
C ALA A 124 5.25 -4.00 5.88
N SER A 125 4.39 -3.96 4.87
CA SER A 125 4.43 -3.15 3.68
C SER A 125 3.53 -1.90 3.78
N PRO A 126 3.98 -0.72 3.34
CA PRO A 126 3.20 0.52 3.33
C PRO A 126 1.76 0.47 2.78
N CYS A 127 1.50 -0.34 1.75
CA CYS A 127 0.22 -0.47 1.04
C CYS A 127 -0.13 -1.95 0.74
N PRO A 128 -0.60 -2.70 1.74
CA PRO A 128 -0.97 -4.10 1.61
C PRO A 128 -2.09 -4.33 0.58
N GLN A 129 -2.13 -5.51 -0.05
CA GLN A 129 -3.10 -5.82 -1.12
C GLN A 129 -4.56 -5.55 -0.74
N MET A 130 -4.94 -5.88 0.50
CA MET A 130 -6.29 -5.68 1.00
C MET A 130 -6.68 -4.20 1.15
N LEU A 131 -5.70 -3.31 1.29
CA LEU A 131 -5.92 -1.87 1.43
C LEU A 131 -5.85 -1.11 0.11
N ILE A 132 -5.26 -1.70 -0.95
CA ILE A 132 -5.10 -1.03 -2.26
C ILE A 132 -6.44 -0.46 -2.77
N PRO A 133 -7.54 -1.25 -2.89
CA PRO A 133 -8.81 -0.69 -3.37
C PRO A 133 -9.32 0.47 -2.53
N LYS A 134 -9.22 0.35 -1.19
CA LYS A 134 -9.69 1.36 -0.26
C LYS A 134 -8.90 2.67 -0.43
N ILE A 135 -7.57 2.59 -0.45
CA ILE A 135 -6.70 3.77 -0.56
C ILE A 135 -6.94 4.48 -1.89
N PHE A 136 -6.92 3.74 -2.99
CA PHE A 136 -7.06 4.33 -4.33
C PHE A 136 -8.49 4.80 -4.64
N CYS A 137 -9.51 4.31 -3.92
CA CYS A 137 -10.88 4.81 -4.02
C CYS A 137 -11.12 6.11 -3.21
N ILE A 138 -10.34 6.36 -2.14
CA ILE A 138 -10.48 7.59 -1.33
C ILE A 138 -10.21 8.85 -2.17
N TYR A 139 -9.18 8.84 -3.01
CA TYR A 139 -8.81 10.00 -3.83
C TYR A 139 -9.94 10.45 -4.78
N PRO A 140 -10.50 9.60 -5.66
CA PRO A 140 -11.57 10.00 -6.56
C PRO A 140 -12.84 10.40 -5.82
N ILE A 141 -13.24 9.67 -4.76
CA ILE A 141 -14.42 10.04 -3.95
C ILE A 141 -14.26 11.45 -3.39
N LEU A 142 -13.13 11.75 -2.73
CA LEU A 142 -12.93 13.06 -2.10
C LEU A 142 -12.73 14.17 -3.13
N ALA A 143 -12.03 13.89 -4.24
CA ALA A 143 -11.87 14.85 -5.32
C ALA A 143 -13.23 15.22 -5.95
N GLN A 144 -14.08 14.24 -6.25
CA GLN A 144 -15.37 14.49 -6.88
C GLN A 144 -16.37 15.20 -5.96
N HIS A 145 -16.38 14.88 -4.66
CA HIS A 145 -17.34 15.44 -3.72
C HIS A 145 -16.92 16.75 -3.04
N LEU A 146 -15.62 16.95 -2.81
CA LEU A 146 -15.10 18.10 -2.06
C LEU A 146 -14.15 18.98 -2.87
N GLY A 147 -13.70 18.52 -4.04
CA GLY A 147 -12.81 19.28 -4.92
C GLY A 147 -13.54 20.34 -5.74
N LYS A 148 -12.80 21.39 -6.10
CA LYS A 148 -13.27 22.43 -7.03
C LYS A 148 -12.80 22.09 -8.43
N LYS A 149 -13.74 22.00 -9.39
CA LYS A 149 -13.44 21.76 -10.80
C LYS A 149 -13.03 23.07 -11.47
N ASN A 150 -11.90 23.06 -12.16
CA ASN A 150 -11.43 24.15 -12.99
C ASN A 150 -12.00 24.06 -14.41
N GLU A 151 -11.94 25.17 -15.16
CA GLU A 151 -12.40 25.23 -16.55
C GLU A 151 -11.62 24.29 -17.50
N ASP A 152 -10.40 23.93 -17.11
CA ASP A 152 -9.53 23.02 -17.86
C ASP A 152 -9.77 21.54 -17.56
N GLY A 153 -10.78 21.22 -16.74
CA GLY A 153 -11.14 19.86 -16.35
C GLY A 153 -10.40 19.32 -15.14
N THR A 154 -9.39 20.02 -14.62
CA THR A 154 -8.67 19.61 -13.41
C THR A 154 -9.51 19.80 -12.15
N ILE A 155 -9.23 19.01 -11.10
CA ILE A 155 -9.91 19.11 -9.81
C ILE A 155 -8.89 19.50 -8.72
N VAL A 156 -9.11 20.62 -8.07
CA VAL A 156 -8.28 21.10 -6.95
C VAL A 156 -8.92 20.69 -5.63
N LEU A 157 -8.15 20.01 -4.78
CA LEU A 157 -8.56 19.59 -3.44
C LEU A 157 -7.49 19.98 -2.41
N PRO A 158 -7.84 20.75 -1.36
CA PRO A 158 -6.88 21.07 -0.30
C PRO A 158 -6.42 19.83 0.47
N TRP A 159 -5.12 19.73 0.75
CA TRP A 159 -4.52 18.63 1.49
C TRP A 159 -5.16 18.46 2.88
N GLN A 160 -5.39 19.55 3.61
CA GLN A 160 -5.98 19.48 4.95
C GLN A 160 -7.38 18.86 4.93
N THR A 161 -8.15 19.10 3.86
CA THR A 161 -9.44 18.45 3.62
C THR A 161 -9.25 16.96 3.38
N LEU A 162 -8.41 16.57 2.41
CA LEU A 162 -8.15 15.16 2.13
C LEU A 162 -7.65 14.40 3.38
N LYS A 163 -6.68 14.97 4.09
CA LYS A 163 -6.10 14.43 5.34
C LYS A 163 -7.15 14.24 6.42
N THR A 164 -7.99 15.24 6.66
CA THR A 164 -9.03 15.18 7.70
C THR A 164 -10.05 14.09 7.40
N TYR A 165 -10.57 14.04 6.17
CA TYR A 165 -11.60 13.07 5.78
C TYR A 165 -11.05 11.65 5.67
N SER A 166 -9.87 11.45 5.08
CA SER A 166 -9.20 10.15 5.03
C SER A 166 -8.92 9.58 6.43
N THR A 167 -8.47 10.41 7.36
CA THR A 167 -8.18 9.98 8.74
C THR A 167 -9.47 9.71 9.52
N ARG A 168 -10.48 10.59 9.43
CA ARG A 168 -11.68 10.50 10.30
C ARG A 168 -12.76 9.56 9.76
N MET A 169 -12.99 9.55 8.45
CA MET A 169 -14.03 8.71 7.85
C MET A 169 -13.50 7.34 7.45
N PHE A 170 -12.31 7.30 6.84
CA PHE A 170 -11.76 6.07 6.29
C PHE A 170 -10.76 5.39 7.23
N LEU A 171 -10.41 6.03 8.36
CA LEU A 171 -9.48 5.50 9.35
C LEU A 171 -8.11 5.14 8.75
N GLU A 172 -7.66 5.92 7.76
CA GLU A 172 -6.37 5.74 7.09
C GLU A 172 -5.31 6.67 7.66
N SER A 173 -4.05 6.22 7.64
CA SER A 173 -2.90 7.00 8.09
C SER A 173 -2.64 8.18 7.12
N PRO A 174 -2.41 9.40 7.63
CA PRO A 174 -2.00 10.54 6.80
C PRO A 174 -0.76 10.25 5.95
N GLN A 175 0.21 9.54 6.50
CA GLN A 175 1.45 9.17 5.81
C GLN A 175 1.16 8.26 4.62
N ARG A 176 0.29 7.25 4.80
CA ARG A 176 -0.08 6.33 3.71
C ARG A 176 -0.81 7.07 2.59
N ILE A 177 -1.72 7.97 2.94
CA ILE A 177 -2.47 8.79 1.97
C ILE A 177 -1.51 9.72 1.21
N GLN A 178 -0.55 10.33 1.90
CA GLN A 178 0.46 11.19 1.28
C GLN A 178 1.37 10.40 0.32
N SER A 179 1.87 9.23 0.73
CA SER A 179 2.70 8.39 -0.16
C SER A 179 1.92 7.89 -1.38
N GLY A 180 0.62 7.60 -1.24
CA GLY A 180 -0.20 7.28 -2.41
C GLY A 180 -0.39 8.49 -3.36
N LEU A 181 -0.45 9.72 -2.85
CA LEU A 181 -0.42 10.94 -3.69
C LEU A 181 0.92 11.10 -4.41
N GLU A 182 2.04 10.83 -3.74
CA GLU A 182 3.38 10.86 -4.34
C GLU A 182 3.50 9.83 -5.47
N LEU A 183 2.93 8.63 -5.28
CA LEU A 183 2.84 7.61 -6.32
C LEU A 183 2.03 8.11 -7.52
N LEU A 184 0.84 8.68 -7.28
CA LEU A 184 -0.01 9.24 -8.34
C LEU A 184 0.66 10.41 -9.07
N LYS A 185 1.44 11.24 -8.35
CA LYS A 185 2.29 12.29 -8.92
C LYS A 185 3.37 11.70 -9.81
N LYS A 186 4.05 10.64 -9.35
CA LYS A 186 5.09 9.94 -10.11
C LYS A 186 4.54 9.37 -11.42
N LEU A 187 3.32 8.83 -11.38
CA LEU A 187 2.61 8.30 -12.55
C LEU A 187 1.93 9.38 -13.42
N GLY A 188 1.97 10.66 -13.03
CA GLY A 188 1.47 11.78 -13.84
C GLY A 188 -0.02 12.12 -13.68
N TYR A 189 -0.76 11.48 -12.76
CA TYR A 189 -2.20 11.69 -12.58
C TYR A 189 -2.57 12.95 -11.78
N LEU A 190 -1.62 13.50 -11.03
CA LEU A 190 -1.83 14.70 -10.24
C LEU A 190 -0.56 15.53 -10.08
N GLU A 191 -0.75 16.76 -9.63
CA GLU A 191 0.31 17.64 -9.14
C GLU A 191 0.06 18.00 -7.67
N LEU A 192 1.14 18.29 -6.96
CA LEU A 192 1.15 18.65 -5.54
C LEU A 192 1.79 20.02 -5.40
N THR A 193 1.07 20.97 -4.78
CA THR A 193 1.61 22.29 -4.44
C THR A 193 2.01 22.33 -2.98
N THR A 194 3.10 23.04 -2.69
CA THR A 194 3.59 23.27 -1.33
C THR A 194 3.57 24.76 -1.01
N ILE A 195 3.42 25.08 0.27
CA ILE A 195 3.57 26.43 0.82
C ILE A 195 4.61 26.37 1.93
N ILE A 196 5.32 27.48 2.13
CA ILE A 196 6.27 27.62 3.23
C ILE A 196 5.50 28.24 4.40
N ASN A 197 5.53 27.56 5.55
CA ASN A 197 4.85 28.02 6.75
C ASN A 197 5.67 29.08 7.51
N GLU A 198 5.09 29.64 8.58
CA GLU A 198 5.75 30.63 9.45
C GLU A 198 7.08 30.11 10.05
N ASP A 199 7.24 28.79 10.16
CA ASP A 199 8.44 28.10 10.65
C ASP A 199 9.47 27.77 9.54
N GLU A 200 9.31 28.34 8.33
CA GLU A 200 10.14 28.08 7.14
C GLU A 200 10.10 26.62 6.63
N GLU A 201 9.14 25.82 7.09
CA GLU A 201 8.94 24.44 6.64
C GLU A 201 7.99 24.36 5.43
N GLU A 202 8.35 23.55 4.42
CA GLU A 202 7.49 23.26 3.27
C GLU A 202 6.37 22.28 3.67
N GLU A 203 5.12 22.75 3.60
CA GLU A 203 3.94 21.92 3.82
C GLU A 203 3.12 21.75 2.54
N LEU A 204 2.53 20.56 2.39
CA LEU A 204 1.62 20.27 1.28
C LEU A 204 0.34 21.11 1.42
N ASN A 205 0.00 21.87 0.37
CA ASN A 205 -1.14 22.77 0.36
C ASN A 205 -2.32 22.20 -0.44
N ASP A 206 -2.20 22.13 -1.77
CA ASP A 206 -3.26 21.67 -2.66
C ASP A 206 -2.82 20.46 -3.49
N ILE A 207 -3.80 19.63 -3.82
CA ILE A 207 -3.69 18.51 -4.74
C ILE A 207 -4.47 18.88 -6.00
N ILE A 208 -3.81 18.83 -7.15
CA ILE A 208 -4.40 19.14 -8.45
C ILE A 208 -4.51 17.85 -9.24
N PHE A 209 -5.69 17.24 -9.26
CA PHE A 209 -5.95 16.04 -10.03
C PHE A 209 -6.13 16.39 -11.50
N LYS A 210 -5.33 15.76 -12.37
CA LYS A 210 -5.43 15.88 -13.83
C LYS A 210 -6.43 14.90 -14.41
N GLU A 211 -6.43 13.68 -13.86
CA GLU A 211 -7.29 12.60 -14.30
C GLU A 211 -7.72 11.74 -13.11
N VAL A 212 -9.01 11.75 -12.81
CA VAL A 212 -9.60 11.09 -11.63
C VAL A 212 -10.23 9.75 -11.99
N GLN A 213 -10.78 9.63 -13.20
CA GLN A 213 -11.51 8.43 -13.63
C GLN A 213 -10.58 7.22 -13.69
N THR A 214 -9.37 7.38 -14.21
CA THR A 214 -8.41 6.27 -14.28
C THR A 214 -7.98 5.75 -12.90
N ILE A 215 -7.95 6.62 -11.89
CA ILE A 215 -7.67 6.22 -10.50
C ILE A 215 -8.84 5.40 -9.94
N GLU A 216 -10.06 5.83 -10.23
CA GLU A 216 -11.29 5.11 -9.85
C GLU A 216 -11.38 3.75 -10.55
N ASP A 217 -11.20 3.72 -11.87
CA ASP A 217 -11.17 2.51 -12.70
C ASP A 217 -10.11 1.51 -12.18
N PHE A 218 -8.93 2.01 -11.77
CA PHE A 218 -7.89 1.17 -11.15
C PHE A 218 -8.36 0.54 -9.84
N ALA A 219 -8.97 1.33 -8.94
CA ALA A 219 -9.46 0.84 -7.67
C ALA A 219 -10.55 -0.23 -7.85
N GLU A 220 -11.50 -0.01 -8.77
CA GLU A 220 -12.54 -0.96 -9.13
C GLU A 220 -11.96 -2.24 -9.77
N PHE A 221 -11.04 -2.09 -10.71
CA PHE A 221 -10.33 -3.21 -11.33
C PHE A 221 -9.64 -4.07 -10.28
N TYR A 222 -8.88 -3.46 -9.37
CA TYR A 222 -8.15 -4.18 -8.34
C TYR A 222 -9.12 -4.89 -7.39
N GLN A 223 -10.17 -4.20 -6.92
CA GLN A 223 -11.19 -4.78 -6.05
C GLN A 223 -11.87 -5.98 -6.69
N TYR A 224 -12.25 -5.86 -7.96
CA TYR A 224 -12.93 -6.91 -8.70
C TYR A 224 -12.08 -8.18 -8.78
N TYR A 225 -10.81 -8.05 -9.19
CA TYR A 225 -9.92 -9.20 -9.35
C TYR A 225 -9.36 -9.75 -8.03
N LEU A 226 -9.32 -8.94 -6.97
CA LEU A 226 -8.98 -9.40 -5.62
C LEU A 226 -9.98 -10.45 -5.11
N TYR A 227 -11.27 -10.27 -5.39
CA TYR A 227 -12.33 -11.15 -4.92
C TYR A 227 -12.88 -12.12 -5.97
N LYS A 228 -12.42 -12.04 -7.23
CA LYS A 228 -12.88 -12.92 -8.31
C LYS A 228 -12.16 -14.28 -8.29
N PRO A 229 -12.87 -15.40 -8.03
CA PRO A 229 -12.25 -16.72 -7.99
C PRO A 229 -11.61 -17.10 -9.33
N GLY A 230 -10.38 -17.61 -9.29
CA GLY A 230 -9.68 -18.13 -10.47
C GLY A 230 -9.21 -17.08 -11.48
N ARG A 231 -9.31 -15.78 -11.17
CA ARG A 231 -8.77 -14.69 -12.01
C ARG A 231 -7.90 -13.69 -11.25
N SER A 232 -7.47 -14.01 -10.04
CA SER A 232 -6.60 -13.14 -9.25
C SER A 232 -5.23 -12.92 -9.90
N GLU A 233 -4.79 -13.80 -10.80
CA GLU A 233 -3.50 -13.68 -11.50
C GLU A 233 -3.29 -12.32 -12.19
N VAL A 234 -4.35 -11.66 -12.66
CA VAL A 234 -4.28 -10.37 -13.37
C VAL A 234 -3.74 -9.23 -12.49
N ILE A 235 -3.95 -9.28 -11.17
CA ILE A 235 -3.44 -8.26 -10.23
C ILE A 235 -2.03 -8.57 -9.70
N TYR A 236 -1.40 -9.65 -10.18
CA TYR A 236 0.00 -9.95 -9.92
C TYR A 236 0.83 -9.64 -11.17
N VAL A 237 1.58 -8.54 -11.12
CA VAL A 237 2.42 -8.11 -12.24
C VAL A 237 3.65 -9.00 -12.34
N ASP A 238 3.82 -9.62 -13.52
CA ASP A 238 5.05 -10.30 -13.90
C ASP A 238 5.92 -9.34 -14.73
N GLU A 239 7.20 -9.21 -14.37
CA GLU A 239 8.11 -8.24 -14.99
C GLU A 239 8.28 -8.47 -16.50
N MET A 240 8.35 -9.74 -16.94
CA MET A 240 8.48 -10.06 -18.37
C MET A 240 7.18 -9.75 -19.11
N ALA A 241 6.04 -10.14 -18.55
CA ALA A 241 4.74 -9.85 -19.14
C ALA A 241 4.51 -8.33 -19.28
N PHE A 242 4.86 -7.56 -18.26
CA PHE A 242 4.70 -6.10 -18.26
C PHE A 242 5.55 -5.43 -19.35
N LYS A 243 6.82 -5.85 -19.49
CA LYS A 243 7.71 -5.37 -20.57
C LYS A 243 7.15 -5.67 -21.95
N ILE A 244 6.62 -6.89 -22.16
CA ILE A 244 6.04 -7.28 -23.45
C ILE A 244 4.81 -6.43 -23.79
N ILE A 245 3.90 -6.22 -22.84
CA ILE A 245 2.70 -5.39 -23.06
C ILE A 245 3.07 -3.96 -23.39
N LYS A 246 4.05 -3.36 -22.70
CA LYS A 246 4.51 -1.99 -23.02
C LYS A 246 4.96 -1.86 -24.47
N VAL A 247 5.71 -2.84 -24.98
CA VAL A 247 6.11 -2.86 -26.40
C VAL A 247 4.91 -3.03 -27.32
N LEU A 248 4.00 -3.97 -27.03
CA LEU A 248 2.79 -4.19 -27.83
C LEU A 248 1.90 -2.95 -27.90
N VAL A 249 1.69 -2.29 -26.76
CA VAL A 249 0.94 -1.03 -26.68
C VAL A 249 1.62 0.04 -27.53
N GLY A 250 2.94 0.20 -27.43
CA GLY A 250 3.69 1.16 -28.24
C GLY A 250 3.62 0.91 -29.75
N MET A 251 3.64 -0.36 -30.17
CA MET A 251 3.45 -0.71 -31.58
C MET A 251 2.00 -0.53 -32.03
N SER A 252 1.01 -0.68 -31.13
CA SER A 252 -0.42 -0.54 -31.44
C SER A 252 -0.86 0.89 -31.72
N ILE A 253 -0.04 1.88 -31.38
CA ILE A 253 -0.34 3.30 -31.55
C ILE A 253 -0.59 3.62 -33.03
N ASN A 254 0.33 3.17 -33.89
CA ASN A 254 0.32 3.44 -35.33
C ASN A 254 -0.28 2.29 -36.16
N ALA A 255 -0.82 1.26 -35.51
CA ALA A 255 -1.33 0.06 -36.16
C ALA A 255 -2.76 0.24 -36.67
N GLU A 256 -3.10 -0.46 -37.76
CA GLU A 256 -4.48 -0.53 -38.25
C GLU A 256 -5.36 -1.24 -37.21
N VAL A 257 -6.50 -0.62 -36.89
CA VAL A 257 -7.49 -1.17 -35.96
C VAL A 257 -8.64 -1.75 -36.77
N ASN A 258 -9.04 -2.99 -36.46
CA ASN A 258 -10.17 -3.63 -37.12
C ASN A 258 -11.52 -3.12 -36.59
N HIS A 259 -12.63 -3.51 -37.24
CA HIS A 259 -13.99 -3.13 -36.85
C HIS A 259 -14.40 -3.51 -35.40
N LYS A 260 -13.59 -4.31 -34.70
CA LYS A 260 -13.81 -4.71 -33.30
C LYS A 260 -12.86 -4.00 -32.32
N GLY A 261 -12.10 -3.00 -32.75
CA GLY A 261 -11.14 -2.32 -31.89
C GLY A 261 -9.82 -3.07 -31.68
N ALA A 262 -9.59 -4.18 -32.39
CA ALA A 262 -8.35 -4.94 -32.24
C ALA A 262 -7.25 -4.38 -33.15
N ALA A 263 -6.07 -4.11 -32.57
CA ALA A 263 -4.88 -3.70 -33.30
C ALA A 263 -4.33 -4.88 -34.11
N VAL A 264 -3.90 -4.60 -35.34
CA VAL A 264 -3.33 -5.60 -36.25
C VAL A 264 -1.87 -5.27 -36.52
N ILE A 265 -0.96 -6.07 -35.98
CA ILE A 265 0.49 -5.82 -36.05
C ILE A 265 1.20 -7.03 -36.69
N ASN A 266 2.27 -6.80 -37.44
CA ASN A 266 3.10 -7.88 -37.99
C ASN A 266 3.86 -8.60 -36.87
N TYR A 267 3.77 -9.94 -36.83
CA TYR A 267 4.41 -10.75 -35.81
C TYR A 267 5.94 -10.67 -35.82
N GLU A 268 6.56 -10.59 -37.00
CA GLU A 268 8.02 -10.50 -37.10
C GLU A 268 8.56 -9.18 -36.53
N ASP A 269 7.83 -8.09 -36.75
CA ASP A 269 8.18 -6.77 -36.24
C ASP A 269 8.04 -6.73 -34.72
N VAL A 270 7.02 -7.41 -34.16
CA VAL A 270 6.86 -7.57 -32.71
C VAL A 270 8.05 -8.30 -32.10
N ILE A 271 8.52 -9.40 -32.71
CA ILE A 271 9.69 -10.13 -32.20
C ILE A 271 10.94 -9.24 -32.23
N LYS A 272 11.18 -8.52 -33.33
CA LYS A 272 12.33 -7.63 -33.47
C LYS A 272 12.29 -6.50 -32.43
N GLU A 273 11.14 -5.86 -32.27
CA GLU A 273 10.97 -4.72 -31.37
C GLU A 273 11.08 -5.13 -29.91
N VAL A 274 10.44 -6.25 -29.51
CA VAL A 274 10.56 -6.78 -28.14
C VAL A 274 12.00 -7.16 -27.84
N LYS A 275 12.70 -7.83 -28.77
CA LYS A 275 14.12 -8.15 -28.60
C LYS A 275 14.99 -6.91 -28.49
N ALA A 276 14.72 -5.88 -29.29
CA ALA A 276 15.47 -4.62 -29.27
C ALA A 276 15.29 -3.85 -27.95
N LYS A 277 14.05 -3.68 -27.49
CA LYS A 277 13.72 -2.87 -26.31
C LYS A 277 13.92 -3.62 -24.99
N THR A 278 13.59 -4.91 -24.94
CA THR A 278 13.54 -5.66 -23.67
C THR A 278 14.65 -6.69 -23.54
N LYS A 279 15.38 -6.99 -24.62
CA LYS A 279 16.37 -8.08 -24.72
C LYS A 279 15.77 -9.48 -24.46
N ILE A 280 14.45 -9.61 -24.54
CA ILE A 280 13.74 -10.89 -24.37
C ILE A 280 13.56 -11.57 -25.74
N ASP A 281 13.93 -12.84 -25.83
CA ASP A 281 13.58 -13.70 -26.96
C ASP A 281 12.19 -14.32 -26.75
N ILE A 282 11.20 -13.85 -27.52
CA ILE A 282 9.80 -14.31 -27.43
C ILE A 282 9.70 -15.82 -27.75
N LYS A 283 8.93 -16.53 -26.91
CA LYS A 283 8.59 -17.96 -27.00
C LYS A 283 7.11 -18.15 -26.71
N ASN A 284 6.54 -19.31 -27.06
CA ASN A 284 5.15 -19.65 -26.76
C ASN A 284 4.79 -19.49 -25.28
N THR A 285 5.70 -19.81 -24.37
CA THR A 285 5.51 -19.65 -22.92
C THR A 285 5.20 -18.22 -22.49
N HIS A 286 5.68 -17.20 -23.22
CA HIS A 286 5.39 -15.79 -22.91
C HIS A 286 3.97 -15.42 -23.32
N TRP A 287 3.46 -16.00 -24.40
CA TRP A 287 2.07 -15.81 -24.83
C TRP A 287 1.12 -16.54 -23.88
N ASP A 288 1.46 -17.77 -23.48
CA ASP A 288 0.71 -18.52 -22.46
C ASP A 288 0.64 -17.75 -21.13
N LEU A 289 1.70 -17.02 -20.78
CA LEU A 289 1.74 -16.16 -19.60
C LEU A 289 0.77 -14.98 -19.72
N LEU A 290 0.75 -14.29 -20.86
CA LEU A 290 -0.22 -13.20 -21.12
C LEU A 290 -1.66 -13.72 -21.07
N GLU A 291 -1.93 -14.87 -21.66
CA GLU A 291 -3.27 -15.48 -21.64
C GLU A 291 -3.72 -15.85 -20.21
N LYS A 292 -2.82 -16.41 -19.38
CA LYS A 292 -3.09 -16.65 -17.95
C LYS A 292 -3.40 -15.37 -17.18
N LYS A 293 -2.79 -14.26 -17.60
CA LYS A 293 -3.06 -12.91 -17.08
C LYS A 293 -4.29 -12.25 -17.73
N GLY A 294 -5.09 -13.00 -18.49
CA GLY A 294 -6.34 -12.53 -19.09
C GLY A 294 -6.18 -11.77 -20.39
N LEU A 295 -4.95 -11.62 -20.91
CA LEU A 295 -4.65 -10.87 -22.12
C LEU A 295 -4.56 -11.82 -23.33
N LEU A 296 -5.57 -11.76 -24.18
CA LEU A 296 -5.69 -12.66 -25.32
C LEU A 296 -5.02 -12.09 -26.57
N VAL A 297 -4.22 -12.93 -27.22
CA VAL A 297 -3.51 -12.59 -28.45
C VAL A 297 -3.83 -13.63 -29.52
N GLN A 298 -4.41 -13.19 -30.63
CA GLN A 298 -4.74 -14.06 -31.76
C GLN A 298 -3.70 -13.94 -32.87
N ARG A 299 -3.20 -15.08 -33.35
CA ARG A 299 -2.30 -15.14 -34.52
C ARG A 299 -3.12 -15.52 -35.74
N LYS A 300 -3.12 -14.67 -36.77
CA LYS A 300 -3.85 -14.92 -38.02
C LYS A 300 -2.90 -14.82 -39.20
N GLN A 301 -2.90 -15.86 -40.03
CA GLN A 301 -2.13 -15.88 -41.26
C GLN A 301 -2.90 -15.14 -42.36
N GLN A 302 -2.29 -14.13 -42.97
CA GLN A 302 -2.86 -13.37 -44.08
C GLN A 302 -1.86 -13.37 -45.23
N GLY A 303 -1.99 -14.35 -46.14
CA GLY A 303 -0.99 -14.63 -47.17
C GLY A 303 0.26 -15.27 -46.58
N GLU A 304 1.44 -14.77 -46.94
CA GLU A 304 2.74 -15.22 -46.39
C GLU A 304 3.11 -14.57 -45.05
N ILE A 305 2.37 -13.54 -44.61
CA ILE A 305 2.68 -12.76 -43.41
C ILE A 305 1.81 -13.24 -42.24
N LEU A 306 2.45 -13.49 -41.10
CA LEU A 306 1.76 -13.79 -39.84
C LEU A 306 1.45 -12.48 -39.10
N LYS A 307 0.16 -12.21 -38.87
CA LYS A 307 -0.31 -11.03 -38.13
C LYS A 307 -0.78 -11.42 -36.74
N LEU A 308 -0.59 -10.49 -35.81
CA LEU A 308 -0.96 -10.60 -34.41
C LEU A 308 -2.08 -9.60 -34.14
N LEU A 309 -3.18 -10.08 -33.55
CA LEU A 309 -4.39 -9.33 -33.25
C LEU A 309 -4.68 -9.36 -31.75
N PHE A 310 -4.94 -8.20 -31.17
CA PHE A 310 -5.29 -8.06 -29.76
C PHE A 310 -6.15 -6.80 -29.54
N ASP A 311 -6.95 -6.78 -28.48
CA ASP A 311 -7.77 -5.62 -28.12
C ASP A 311 -6.87 -4.47 -27.64
N LYS A 312 -6.83 -3.37 -28.40
CA LYS A 312 -5.97 -2.23 -28.11
C LYS A 312 -6.35 -1.58 -26.77
N GLY A 313 -7.64 -1.43 -26.51
CA GLY A 313 -8.15 -0.77 -25.30
C GLY A 313 -7.86 -1.57 -24.04
N GLU A 314 -8.06 -2.89 -24.09
CA GLU A 314 -7.76 -3.80 -22.97
C GLU A 314 -6.27 -3.81 -22.63
N PHE A 315 -5.40 -3.84 -23.65
CA PHE A 315 -3.94 -3.83 -23.43
C PHE A 315 -3.46 -2.49 -22.88
N ILE A 316 -3.96 -1.36 -23.37
CA ILE A 316 -3.64 -0.03 -22.82
C ILE A 316 -4.08 0.07 -21.36
N LYS A 317 -5.33 -0.29 -21.05
CA LYS A 317 -5.86 -0.25 -19.67
C LYS A 317 -5.05 -1.14 -18.74
N THR A 318 -4.74 -2.36 -19.17
CA THR A 318 -3.96 -3.31 -18.35
C THR A 318 -2.53 -2.83 -18.14
N ALA A 319 -1.89 -2.25 -19.17
CA ALA A 319 -0.56 -1.63 -19.03
C ALA A 319 -0.55 -0.51 -17.99
N VAL A 320 -1.57 0.36 -18.02
CA VAL A 320 -1.76 1.42 -17.04
C VAL A 320 -1.91 0.84 -15.64
N PHE A 321 -2.83 -0.10 -15.42
CA PHE A 321 -3.06 -0.69 -14.09
C PHE A 321 -1.84 -1.46 -13.57
N TRP A 322 -1.08 -2.11 -14.45
CA TRP A 322 0.16 -2.76 -14.06
C TRP A 322 1.26 -1.76 -13.70
N ALA A 323 1.27 -0.55 -14.27
CA ALA A 323 2.15 0.53 -13.80
C ALA A 323 1.83 0.93 -12.35
N PHE A 324 0.54 1.08 -12.01
CA PHE A 324 0.11 1.30 -10.62
C PHE A 324 0.57 0.18 -9.70
N ILE A 325 0.28 -1.08 -10.05
CA ILE A 325 0.63 -2.23 -9.19
C ILE A 325 2.14 -2.37 -9.05
N ASN A 326 2.91 -2.14 -10.13
CA ASN A 326 4.36 -2.18 -10.09
C ASN A 326 4.95 -1.11 -9.15
N GLU A 327 4.41 0.11 -9.16
CA GLU A 327 4.81 1.16 -8.23
C GLU A 327 4.38 0.87 -6.80
N ILE A 328 3.19 0.28 -6.58
CA ILE A 328 2.75 -0.16 -5.25
C ILE A 328 3.67 -1.28 -4.72
N ASN A 329 4.08 -2.23 -5.57
CA ASN A 329 5.01 -3.29 -5.18
C ASN A 329 6.37 -2.71 -4.78
N GLN A 330 6.92 -1.78 -5.56
CA GLN A 330 8.16 -1.08 -5.21
C GLN A 330 8.02 -0.27 -3.92
N TRP A 331 6.89 0.41 -3.73
CA TRP A 331 6.59 1.13 -2.49
C TRP A 331 6.57 0.18 -1.29
N ASN A 332 5.93 -0.99 -1.46
CA ASN A 332 5.85 -2.03 -0.44
C ASN A 332 7.21 -2.61 -0.06
N GLU A 333 8.10 -2.78 -1.03
CA GLU A 333 9.46 -3.29 -0.84
C GLU A 333 10.40 -2.25 -0.22
N LYS A 334 10.41 -1.02 -0.73
CA LYS A 334 11.35 0.04 -0.32
C LYS A 334 10.91 0.79 0.94
N GLY A 335 9.60 0.87 1.18
CA GLY A 335 9.01 1.67 2.25
C GLY A 335 8.68 3.12 1.88
N TYR A 336 9.09 3.60 0.69
CA TYR A 336 8.89 4.96 0.20
C TYR A 336 8.75 4.99 -1.34
N ILE A 337 8.25 6.11 -1.89
CA ILE A 337 8.13 6.31 -3.34
C ILE A 337 9.45 6.84 -3.91
N ASP A 338 10.06 6.07 -4.81
CA ASP A 338 11.34 6.41 -5.42
C ASP A 338 11.15 7.16 -6.74
N PHE A 339 11.45 8.45 -6.75
CA PHE A 339 11.38 9.31 -7.94
C PHE A 339 12.60 9.21 -8.87
N SER A 340 13.66 8.49 -8.48
CA SER A 340 14.87 8.35 -9.30
C SER A 340 14.65 7.39 -10.48
N VAL A 341 13.81 6.38 -10.28
CA VAL A 341 13.41 5.43 -11.32
C VAL A 341 12.25 6.02 -12.10
N LYS A 342 12.56 6.67 -13.22
CA LYS A 342 11.54 7.08 -14.20
C LYS A 342 11.16 5.89 -15.06
N GLU A 343 9.88 5.71 -15.33
CA GLU A 343 9.45 4.70 -16.29
C GLU A 343 10.03 5.01 -17.68
N GLU A 344 10.41 3.95 -18.41
CA GLU A 344 10.78 4.06 -19.82
C GLU A 344 9.56 4.54 -20.61
N LYS A 345 9.68 5.71 -21.22
CA LYS A 345 8.65 6.28 -22.08
C LYS A 345 8.50 5.41 -23.33
N VAL A 346 7.26 5.24 -23.76
CA VAL A 346 6.97 4.65 -25.06
C VAL A 346 7.20 5.73 -26.12
N ASP A 347 8.43 5.89 -26.62
CA ASP A 347 8.71 6.90 -27.67
C ASP A 347 7.78 6.67 -28.89
N ASN A 348 6.97 7.67 -29.29
CA ASN A 348 6.41 7.81 -30.65
C ASN A 348 5.57 9.10 -30.90
N ASP A 349 5.63 9.59 -32.15
CA ASP A 349 4.91 10.76 -32.73
C ASP A 349 3.68 10.36 -33.59
N GLY A 350 2.75 9.57 -33.04
CA GLY A 350 1.54 9.17 -33.77
C GLY A 350 0.43 10.25 -33.75
N PRO A 351 -0.12 10.71 -34.88
CA PRO A 351 -1.18 11.72 -34.87
C PRO A 351 -2.47 11.19 -34.23
N GLY A 352 -2.94 11.85 -33.17
CA GLY A 352 -4.21 11.54 -32.50
C GLY A 352 -4.15 10.51 -31.36
N SER A 353 -2.95 10.06 -30.96
CA SER A 353 -2.76 9.17 -29.81
C SER A 353 -1.75 9.76 -28.82
N CYS A 354 -1.87 9.40 -27.54
CA CYS A 354 -0.98 9.90 -26.51
C CYS A 354 0.46 9.41 -26.71
N PRO A 355 1.45 10.32 -26.69
CA PRO A 355 2.85 9.96 -26.91
C PRO A 355 3.44 9.13 -25.77
N GLU A 356 2.79 9.04 -24.61
CA GLU A 356 3.32 8.30 -23.46
C GLU A 356 2.66 6.92 -23.26
N CYS A 357 1.37 6.77 -23.59
CA CYS A 357 0.63 5.52 -23.37
C CYS A 357 -0.11 4.97 -24.58
N GLY A 358 -0.15 5.70 -25.70
CA GLY A 358 -0.85 5.25 -26.91
C GLY A 358 -2.38 5.31 -26.88
N GLY A 359 -2.96 5.85 -25.80
CA GLY A 359 -4.39 6.06 -25.66
C GLY A 359 -4.96 7.08 -26.65
N GLU A 360 -6.22 6.93 -27.04
CA GLU A 360 -6.91 7.85 -27.95
C GLU A 360 -7.11 9.23 -27.29
N ILE A 361 -6.88 10.30 -28.05
CA ILE A 361 -7.04 11.68 -27.56
C ILE A 361 -8.22 12.34 -28.26
N GLN A 362 -9.06 13.04 -27.49
CA GLN A 362 -10.09 13.94 -28.03
C GLN A 362 -9.52 15.35 -28.26
N ALA A 363 -9.97 16.04 -29.33
CA ALA A 363 -9.43 17.30 -29.85
C ALA A 363 -9.54 18.55 -28.94
N SER A 364 -9.78 18.39 -27.63
CA SER A 364 -9.92 19.47 -26.65
C SER A 364 -9.28 19.17 -25.28
N GLN A 365 -8.67 17.99 -25.11
CA GLN A 365 -8.14 17.56 -23.81
C GLN A 365 -6.70 18.05 -23.62
N LYS A 366 -6.44 18.72 -22.47
CA LYS A 366 -5.08 19.15 -22.08
C LYS A 366 -4.23 18.01 -21.52
N PHE A 367 -4.85 16.95 -21.01
CA PHE A 367 -4.19 15.79 -20.43
C PHE A 367 -4.74 14.50 -21.03
N CYS A 368 -3.90 13.47 -21.11
CA CYS A 368 -4.33 12.15 -21.55
C CYS A 368 -5.17 11.46 -20.47
N HIS A 369 -6.39 11.03 -20.81
CA HIS A 369 -7.28 10.30 -19.91
C HIS A 369 -6.70 8.96 -19.43
N HIS A 370 -5.78 8.34 -20.18
CA HIS A 370 -5.22 7.04 -19.82
C HIS A 370 -4.02 7.13 -18.88
N CYS A 371 -3.11 8.08 -19.09
CA CYS A 371 -1.84 8.16 -18.34
C CYS A 371 -1.57 9.50 -17.65
N GLY A 372 -2.46 10.48 -17.77
CA GLY A 372 -2.27 11.82 -17.18
C GLY A 372 -1.23 12.70 -17.89
N HIS A 373 -0.60 12.23 -18.98
CA HIS A 373 0.40 12.99 -19.74
C HIS A 373 -0.14 14.33 -20.21
N ASN A 374 0.67 15.39 -20.10
CA ASN A 374 0.31 16.73 -20.57
C ASN A 374 0.46 16.82 -22.10
N LEU A 375 -0.65 17.05 -22.79
CA LEU A 375 -0.73 17.07 -24.26
C LEU A 375 -0.46 18.46 -24.85
N VAL A 376 -0.35 19.50 -24.01
CA VAL A 376 -0.10 20.90 -24.42
C VAL A 376 1.39 21.22 -24.50
N ALA A 377 2.26 20.27 -24.15
CA ALA A 377 3.72 20.44 -24.09
C ALA A 377 4.48 19.84 -25.29
N ALA A 378 3.80 19.56 -26.42
CA ALA A 378 4.42 19.12 -27.67
C ALA A 378 4.54 20.26 -28.69
#